data_AF-X0SAG7-F1
#
_entry.id   AF-X0SAG7-F1
#
_cell.length_a   1.000
_cell.length_b   1.000
_cell.length_c   1.000
_cell.angle_alpha   90.00
_cell.angle_beta   90.00
_cell.angle_gamma   90.00
#
_symmetry.space_group_name_H-M   'P 1'
#
loop_
_entity.id
_entity.type
_entity.pdbx_description
1 polymer ?
#
loop_
_entity_poly.entity_id
_entity_poly.type
_entity_poly.pdbx_seq_one_letter_code
_entity_poly.pdbx_strand_id
1 'polypeptide(L)'
;MSRTSRRKRGPVRAKKVTVDNINFKSGLEAYMYKALKNAKIKATYEGTTFELVPSFVSVNDSYERTGNGKGEFKYRGNKNMLNIKYTPDFIGTNFVIECKGRPNESFPLRWKLFKKLMAQDYPKTTLYKPQNQKECDETIKLILGNQKH
;
A
#
# COMPACT_ATOMS: atom_id res chain seq x y z
N MET A 1 27.06 -19.96 -27.25
CA MET A 1 26.34 -18.67 -27.16
C MET A 1 25.11 -18.83 -26.27
N SER A 2 25.14 -18.31 -25.05
CA SER A 2 23.98 -18.35 -24.15
C SER A 2 22.89 -17.41 -24.68
N ARG A 3 21.77 -17.98 -25.16
CA ARG A 3 20.56 -17.20 -25.46
C ARG A 3 19.97 -16.72 -24.14
N THR A 4 20.24 -15.47 -23.76
CA THR A 4 19.54 -14.80 -22.67
C THR A 4 18.05 -14.74 -23.01
N SER A 5 17.27 -15.73 -22.57
CA SER A 5 15.82 -15.73 -22.77
C SER A 5 15.26 -14.52 -22.02
N ARG A 6 14.67 -13.57 -22.75
CA ARG A 6 13.91 -12.48 -22.12
C ARG A 6 12.75 -13.12 -21.38
N ARG A 7 12.83 -13.17 -20.04
CA ARG A 7 11.69 -13.57 -19.19
C ARG A 7 10.46 -12.79 -19.66
N LYS A 8 9.36 -13.51 -19.95
CA LYS A 8 8.08 -12.89 -20.33
C LYS A 8 7.74 -11.84 -19.27
N ARG A 9 7.75 -10.57 -19.67
CA ARG A 9 7.43 -9.46 -18.76
C ARG A 9 5.94 -9.56 -18.47
N GLY A 10 5.58 -9.61 -17.19
CA GLY A 10 4.19 -9.51 -16.78
C GLY A 10 3.57 -8.19 -17.28
N PRO A 11 2.24 -8.09 -17.29
CA PRO A 11 1.52 -6.92 -17.80
C PRO A 11 1.87 -5.62 -17.06
N VAL A 12 2.38 -5.71 -15.84
CA VAL A 12 2.78 -4.56 -15.02
C VAL A 12 4.27 -4.29 -15.18
N ARG A 13 4.61 -3.12 -15.73
CA ARG A 13 5.99 -2.61 -15.71
C ARG A 13 6.17 -1.77 -14.44
N ALA A 14 6.74 -2.37 -13.39
CA ALA A 14 7.17 -1.63 -12.21
C ALA A 14 8.44 -0.82 -12.55
N LYS A 15 8.26 0.39 -13.10
CA LYS A 15 9.33 1.36 -13.26
C LYS A 15 9.31 2.30 -12.07
N LYS A 16 10.39 2.30 -11.29
CA LYS A 16 10.64 3.35 -10.31
C LYS A 16 10.83 4.67 -11.05
N VAL A 17 10.32 5.75 -10.49
CA VAL A 17 10.40 7.09 -11.07
C VAL A 17 10.92 8.03 -10.00
N THR A 18 11.91 8.86 -10.34
CA THR A 18 12.46 9.86 -9.42
C THR A 18 11.90 11.23 -9.78
N VAL A 19 11.36 11.95 -8.80
CA VAL A 19 10.89 13.34 -8.93
C VAL A 19 11.32 14.08 -7.67
N ASP A 20 11.93 15.27 -7.81
CA ASP A 20 12.39 16.07 -6.68
C ASP A 20 13.27 15.29 -5.67
N ASN A 21 14.17 14.43 -6.18
CA ASN A 21 15.01 13.51 -5.40
C ASN A 21 14.26 12.45 -4.56
N ILE A 22 12.95 12.30 -4.77
CA ILE A 22 12.14 11.24 -4.15
C ILE A 22 11.97 10.10 -5.14
N ASN A 23 12.23 8.87 -4.68
CA ASN A 23 12.09 7.65 -5.48
C ASN A 23 10.73 7.00 -5.26
N PHE A 24 9.83 7.12 -6.24
CA PHE A 24 8.50 6.52 -6.20
C PHE A 24 8.53 5.06 -6.70
N LYS A 25 7.70 4.20 -6.09
CA LYS A 25 7.60 2.78 -6.45
C LYS A 25 6.78 2.55 -7.71
N SER A 26 5.97 3.53 -8.12
CA SER A 26 5.21 3.51 -9.37
C SER A 26 5.10 4.87 -10.05
N GLY A 27 4.77 4.86 -11.35
CA GLY A 27 4.45 6.08 -12.09
C GLY A 27 3.14 6.74 -11.64
N LEU A 28 2.22 5.98 -11.03
CA LEU A 28 0.97 6.52 -10.49
C LEU A 28 1.24 7.33 -9.21
N GLU A 29 2.08 6.82 -8.31
CA GLU A 29 2.53 7.57 -7.13
C GLU A 29 3.27 8.86 -7.53
N ALA A 30 4.19 8.78 -8.50
CA ALA A 30 4.88 9.96 -9.00
C ALA A 30 3.93 10.99 -9.64
N TYR A 31 2.86 10.54 -10.30
CA TYR A 31 1.82 11.41 -10.82
C TYR A 31 1.02 12.07 -9.69
N MET A 32 0.56 11.28 -8.72
CA MET A 32 -0.19 11.78 -7.55
C MET A 32 0.62 12.84 -6.79
N TYR A 33 1.92 12.59 -6.58
CA TYR A 33 2.83 13.57 -5.97
C TYR A 33 2.87 14.90 -6.75
N LYS A 34 3.03 14.85 -8.08
CA LYS A 34 3.01 16.06 -8.92
C LYS A 34 1.67 16.79 -8.85
N ALA A 35 0.56 16.05 -8.87
CA ALA A 35 -0.78 16.62 -8.76
C ALA A 35 -0.99 17.33 -7.41
N LEU A 36 -0.58 16.71 -6.29
CA LEU A 36 -0.61 17.33 -4.96
C LEU A 36 0.26 18.60 -4.91
N LYS A 37 1.49 18.52 -5.43
CA LYS A 37 2.43 19.65 -5.49
C LYS A 37 1.86 20.81 -6.30
N ASN A 38 1.30 20.56 -7.48
CA ASN A 38 0.69 21.57 -8.34
C ASN A 38 -0.53 22.23 -7.69
N ALA A 39 -1.32 21.45 -6.95
CA ALA A 39 -2.45 21.95 -6.17
C ALA A 39 -2.06 22.59 -4.83
N LYS A 40 -0.76 22.66 -4.50
CA LYS A 40 -0.22 23.16 -3.22
C LYS A 40 -0.79 22.43 -1.99
N ILE A 41 -1.18 21.17 -2.15
CA ILE A 41 -1.67 20.32 -1.06
C ILE A 41 -0.46 19.69 -0.37
N LYS A 42 -0.34 19.92 0.94
CA LYS A 42 0.71 19.30 1.76
C LYS A 42 0.36 17.84 2.04
N ALA A 43 1.23 16.93 1.61
CA ALA A 43 1.17 15.52 1.97
C ALA A 43 2.59 14.92 2.00
N THR A 44 2.84 14.02 2.93
CA THR A 44 4.13 13.33 3.08
C THR A 44 4.07 11.97 2.40
N TYR A 45 5.01 11.69 1.49
CA TYR A 45 5.15 10.38 0.86
C TYR A 45 5.74 9.36 1.84
N GLU A 46 5.08 8.22 2.01
CA GLU A 46 5.45 7.13 2.95
C GLU A 46 5.76 7.63 4.38
N GLY A 47 5.08 8.68 4.83
CA GLY A 47 5.40 9.39 6.07
C GLY A 47 5.12 8.62 7.36
N THR A 48 4.28 7.57 7.33
CA THR A 48 3.94 6.79 8.51
C THR A 48 3.64 5.34 8.15
N THR A 49 4.09 4.43 9.00
CA THR A 49 3.76 3.01 8.92
C THR A 49 2.89 2.62 10.11
N PHE A 50 1.74 2.02 9.83
CA PHE A 50 0.77 1.57 10.82
C PHE A 50 0.95 0.08 11.09
N GLU A 51 0.82 -0.33 12.34
CA GLU A 51 0.70 -1.73 12.73
C GLU A 51 -0.78 -2.15 12.68
N LEU A 52 -1.16 -2.96 11.69
CA LEU A 52 -2.54 -3.40 11.49
C LEU A 52 -2.91 -4.58 12.39
N VAL A 53 -1.95 -5.49 12.59
CA VAL A 53 -2.07 -6.66 13.45
C VAL A 53 -0.76 -6.79 14.21
N PRO A 54 -0.77 -6.79 15.55
CA PRO A 54 0.44 -6.96 16.34
C PRO A 54 1.02 -8.37 16.17
N SER A 55 2.32 -8.52 16.43
CA SER A 55 2.94 -9.84 16.50
C SER A 55 2.40 -10.61 17.70
N PHE A 56 2.29 -11.93 17.57
CA PHE A 56 1.85 -12.80 18.66
C PHE A 56 2.57 -14.14 18.63
N VAL A 57 2.64 -14.82 19.77
CA VAL A 57 3.14 -16.19 19.85
C VAL A 57 1.96 -17.13 19.59
N SER A 58 2.02 -17.89 18.50
CA SER A 58 1.04 -18.96 18.27
C SER A 58 1.46 -20.18 19.06
N VAL A 59 0.76 -20.47 20.15
CA VAL A 59 1.04 -21.64 21.03
C VAL A 59 0.42 -22.94 20.53
N ASN A 60 -0.32 -22.89 19.43
CA ASN A 60 -0.97 -24.05 18.86
C ASN A 60 0.04 -24.91 18.08
N ASP A 61 -0.16 -26.22 18.16
CA ASP A 61 0.49 -27.16 17.25
C ASP A 61 -0.07 -26.98 15.84
N SER A 62 0.81 -26.95 14.85
CA SER A 62 0.44 -26.92 13.44
C SER A 62 1.33 -27.85 12.64
N TYR A 63 0.72 -28.61 11.74
CA TYR A 63 1.41 -29.40 10.73
C TYR A 63 0.99 -28.86 9.38
N GLU A 64 1.94 -28.32 8.64
CA GLU A 64 1.63 -27.63 7.39
C GLU A 64 2.83 -27.60 6.45
N ARG A 65 2.53 -27.39 5.17
CA ARG A 65 3.51 -26.97 4.17
C ARG A 65 3.75 -25.47 4.30
N THR A 66 4.75 -24.94 3.59
CA THR A 66 4.93 -23.48 3.57
C THR A 66 3.77 -22.79 2.85
N GLY A 67 3.48 -21.53 3.17
CA GLY A 67 2.29 -20.81 2.66
C GLY A 67 2.18 -20.66 1.14
N ASN A 68 3.24 -20.94 0.38
CA ASN A 68 3.19 -21.01 -1.08
C ASN A 68 2.90 -22.43 -1.62
N GLY A 69 2.49 -23.36 -0.75
CA GLY A 69 2.21 -24.76 -1.06
C GLY A 69 3.45 -25.65 -1.23
N LYS A 70 4.66 -25.12 -1.13
CA LYS A 70 5.91 -25.88 -1.32
C LYS A 70 6.45 -26.47 -0.02
N GLY A 71 7.42 -27.37 -0.15
CA GLY A 71 8.14 -28.00 0.95
C GLY A 71 7.34 -29.11 1.62
N GLU A 72 7.94 -29.76 2.62
CA GLU A 72 7.36 -30.89 3.33
C GLU A 72 6.23 -30.47 4.29
N PHE A 73 5.26 -31.38 4.44
CA PHE A 73 4.24 -31.30 5.48
C PHE A 73 4.85 -31.76 6.80
N LYS A 74 5.13 -30.82 7.70
CA LYS A 74 5.79 -31.11 8.98
C LYS A 74 5.37 -30.11 10.05
N TYR A 75 5.77 -30.41 11.29
CA TYR A 75 5.50 -29.57 12.45
C TYR A 75 6.08 -28.15 12.27
N ARG A 76 5.23 -27.15 12.45
CA ARG A 76 5.54 -25.72 12.37
C ARG A 76 4.78 -24.88 13.42
N GLY A 77 4.17 -25.54 14.41
CA GLY A 77 3.49 -24.91 15.53
C GLY A 77 4.43 -24.19 16.49
N ASN A 78 3.88 -23.62 17.56
CA ASN A 78 4.65 -22.95 18.62
C ASN A 78 5.63 -21.89 18.10
N LYS A 79 5.13 -20.99 17.25
CA LYS A 79 5.96 -20.02 16.52
C LYS A 79 5.49 -18.59 16.70
N ASN A 80 6.46 -17.68 16.72
CA ASN A 80 6.22 -16.24 16.66
C ASN A 80 5.66 -15.84 15.29
N MET A 81 4.44 -15.32 15.31
CA MET A 81 3.78 -14.73 14.16
C MET A 81 4.12 -13.25 14.10
N LEU A 82 4.72 -12.84 12.98
CA LEU A 82 5.10 -11.44 12.75
C LEU A 82 3.88 -10.55 12.60
N ASN A 83 4.06 -9.29 12.95
CA ASN A 83 3.04 -8.27 12.74
C ASN A 83 2.75 -8.02 11.26
N ILE A 84 1.56 -7.48 10.99
CA ILE A 84 1.20 -6.94 9.68
C ILE A 84 1.30 -5.42 9.75
N LYS A 85 2.27 -4.87 9.03
CA LYS A 85 2.43 -3.41 8.89
C LYS A 85 1.86 -2.92 7.56
N TYR A 86 1.46 -1.65 7.53
CA TYR A 86 0.91 -0.99 6.36
C TYR A 86 1.36 0.46 6.28
N THR A 87 1.94 0.84 5.14
CA THR A 87 2.44 2.19 4.87
C THR A 87 1.62 2.71 3.68
N PRO A 88 0.67 3.63 3.89
CA PRO A 88 -0.01 4.27 2.76
C PRO A 88 0.96 5.18 1.99
N ASP A 89 0.66 5.42 0.71
CA ASP A 89 1.55 6.20 -0.15
C ASP A 89 1.67 7.66 0.29
N PHE A 90 0.56 8.35 0.59
CA PHE A 90 0.60 9.76 1.03
C PHE A 90 -0.27 10.00 2.24
N ILE A 91 0.21 10.85 3.15
CA ILE A 91 -0.49 11.26 4.36
C ILE A 91 -0.57 12.79 4.38
N GLY A 92 -1.78 13.33 4.39
CA GLY A 92 -2.09 14.73 4.64
C GLY A 92 -2.65 14.96 6.04
N THR A 93 -3.05 16.19 6.34
CA THR A 93 -3.56 16.57 7.68
C THR A 93 -4.80 15.78 8.10
N ASN A 94 -5.75 15.59 7.19
CA ASN A 94 -7.05 14.94 7.43
C ASN A 94 -7.39 13.92 6.34
N PHE A 95 -6.40 13.45 5.60
CA PHE A 95 -6.61 12.45 4.56
C PHE A 95 -5.40 11.54 4.36
N VAL A 96 -5.65 10.38 3.79
CA VAL A 96 -4.64 9.41 3.35
C VAL A 96 -4.93 9.00 1.91
N ILE A 97 -3.89 8.82 1.10
CA ILE A 97 -4.00 8.36 -0.29
C ILE A 97 -3.20 7.07 -0.47
N GLU A 98 -3.82 6.03 -1.04
CA GLU A 98 -3.18 4.80 -1.51
C GLU A 98 -3.37 4.66 -3.03
N CYS A 99 -2.32 4.88 -3.80
CA CYS A 99 -2.29 4.70 -5.25
C CYS A 99 -2.28 3.20 -5.60
N LYS A 100 -3.40 2.68 -6.10
CA LYS A 100 -3.53 1.24 -6.41
C LYS A 100 -4.12 0.93 -7.77
N GLY A 101 -3.26 0.82 -8.78
CA GLY A 101 -3.68 0.42 -10.14
C GLY A 101 -4.12 -1.04 -10.24
N ARG A 102 -3.25 -2.00 -9.87
CA ARG A 102 -3.59 -3.43 -9.88
C ARG A 102 -3.34 -4.06 -8.50
N PRO A 103 -4.38 -4.29 -7.68
CA PRO A 103 -4.21 -4.93 -6.39
C PRO A 103 -3.77 -6.39 -6.54
N ASN A 104 -2.92 -6.85 -5.62
CA ASN A 104 -2.61 -8.27 -5.46
C ASN A 104 -3.62 -8.93 -4.49
N GLU A 105 -3.56 -10.25 -4.35
CA GLU A 105 -4.51 -11.01 -3.52
C GLU A 105 -4.51 -10.59 -2.03
N SER A 106 -3.38 -10.14 -1.50
CA SER A 106 -3.28 -9.69 -0.10
C SER A 106 -3.85 -8.29 0.14
N PHE A 107 -3.97 -7.48 -0.91
CA PHE A 107 -4.32 -6.07 -0.77
C PHE A 107 -5.71 -5.84 -0.17
N PRO A 108 -6.80 -6.52 -0.62
CA PRO A 108 -8.13 -6.33 -0.04
C PRO A 108 -8.17 -6.55 1.48
N LEU A 109 -7.46 -7.56 1.98
CA LEU A 109 -7.38 -7.85 3.42
C LEU A 109 -6.64 -6.75 4.17
N ARG A 110 -5.46 -6.33 3.69
CA ARG A 110 -4.68 -5.24 4.30
C ARG A 110 -5.46 -3.93 4.29
N TRP A 111 -6.13 -3.62 3.18
CA TRP A 111 -6.96 -2.42 3.06
C TRP A 111 -8.15 -2.47 4.02
N LYS A 112 -8.80 -3.63 4.18
CA LYS A 112 -9.88 -3.81 5.16
C LYS A 112 -9.40 -3.55 6.59
N LEU A 113 -8.25 -4.12 6.97
CA LEU A 113 -7.65 -3.92 8.29
C LEU A 113 -7.22 -2.47 8.51
N PHE A 114 -6.63 -1.83 7.51
CA PHE A 114 -6.26 -0.42 7.57
C PHE A 114 -7.49 0.48 7.75
N LYS A 115 -8.57 0.25 6.99
CA LYS A 115 -9.83 0.99 7.17
C LYS A 115 -10.42 0.80 8.57
N LYS A 116 -10.31 -0.40 9.15
CA LYS A 116 -10.74 -0.65 10.53
C LYS A 116 -9.95 0.22 11.52
N LEU A 117 -8.62 0.24 11.41
CA LEU A 117 -7.76 1.07 12.24
C LEU A 117 -8.10 2.56 12.07
N MET A 118 -8.24 3.04 10.83
CA MET A 118 -8.63 4.42 10.55
C MET A 118 -9.99 4.79 11.15
N ALA A 119 -10.97 3.90 11.08
CA ALA A 119 -12.29 4.15 11.66
C ALA A 119 -12.27 4.22 13.20
N GLN A 120 -11.35 3.49 13.85
CA GLN A 120 -11.23 3.45 15.31
C GLN A 120 -10.42 4.64 15.84
N ASP A 121 -9.25 4.88 15.25
CA ASP A 121 -8.26 5.80 15.83
C ASP A 121 -8.24 7.17 15.12
N TYR A 122 -8.75 7.25 13.89
CA TYR A 122 -8.70 8.43 13.03
C TYR A 122 -10.05 8.72 12.33
N PRO A 123 -11.16 8.85 13.07
CA PRO A 123 -12.51 8.87 12.50
C PRO A 123 -12.79 10.07 11.56
N LYS A 124 -11.96 11.12 11.61
CA LYS A 124 -12.07 12.30 10.74
C LYS A 124 -11.17 12.26 9.50
N THR A 125 -10.43 11.17 9.31
CA THR A 125 -9.49 11.02 8.18
C THR A 125 -10.19 10.43 6.97
N THR A 126 -10.15 11.15 5.84
CA THR A 126 -10.69 10.65 4.57
C THR A 126 -9.69 9.76 3.86
N LEU A 127 -10.14 8.62 3.33
CA LEU A 127 -9.28 7.66 2.62
C LEU A 127 -9.57 7.70 1.12
N TYR A 128 -8.54 7.99 0.33
CA TYR A 128 -8.59 7.96 -1.13
C TYR A 128 -7.78 6.79 -1.68
N LYS A 129 -8.28 6.13 -2.72
CA LYS A 129 -7.60 4.98 -3.35
C LYS A 129 -7.60 5.05 -4.89
N PRO A 130 -6.96 6.07 -5.49
CA PRO A 130 -6.97 6.26 -6.94
C PRO A 130 -6.23 5.11 -7.66
N GLN A 131 -6.78 4.67 -8.79
CA GLN A 131 -6.28 3.56 -9.59
C GLN A 131 -5.60 4.02 -10.89
N ASN A 132 -5.88 5.24 -11.33
CA ASN A 132 -5.39 5.83 -12.57
C ASN A 132 -5.26 7.36 -12.41
N GLN A 133 -4.65 8.02 -13.40
CA GLN A 133 -4.37 9.47 -13.35
C GLN A 133 -5.64 10.32 -13.23
N LYS A 134 -6.73 9.93 -13.92
CA LYS A 134 -8.02 10.63 -13.82
C LYS A 134 -8.57 10.60 -12.39
N GLU A 135 -8.43 9.48 -11.69
CA GLU A 135 -8.82 9.36 -10.29
C GLU A 135 -7.87 10.13 -9.34
N CYS A 136 -6.59 10.27 -9.69
CA CYS A 136 -5.68 11.17 -8.97
C CYS A 136 -6.16 12.63 -9.07
N ASP A 137 -6.53 13.09 -10.26
CA ASP A 137 -7.07 14.43 -10.47
C ASP A 137 -8.38 14.64 -9.70
N GLU A 138 -9.26 13.64 -9.71
CA GLU A 138 -10.49 13.69 -8.93
C GLU A 138 -10.23 13.71 -7.41
N THR A 139 -9.22 12.97 -6.95
CA THR A 139 -8.78 13.01 -5.54
C THR A 139 -8.37 14.42 -5.12
N ILE A 140 -7.66 15.17 -5.98
CA ILE A 140 -7.32 16.58 -5.72
C ILE A 140 -8.57 17.42 -5.55
N LYS A 141 -9.56 17.29 -6.45
CA LYS A 141 -10.82 18.05 -6.36
C LYS A 141 -11.57 17.76 -5.07
N LEU A 142 -11.66 16.49 -4.68
CA LEU A 142 -12.31 16.07 -3.44
C LEU A 142 -11.62 16.63 -2.20
N ILE A 143 -10.28 16.61 -2.16
CA ILE A 143 -9.52 17.20 -1.05
C ILE A 143 -9.78 18.71 -0.94
N LEU A 144 -9.74 19.43 -2.06
CA LEU A 144 -9.99 20.88 -2.07
C LEU A 144 -11.45 21.23 -1.76
N GLY A 145 -12.40 20.40 -2.18
CA GLY A 145 -13.82 20.54 -1.83
C GLY A 145 -14.06 20.38 -0.33
N ASN A 146 -13.41 19.39 0.29
CA ASN A 146 -13.52 19.12 1.72
C ASN A 146 -12.85 20.16 2.62
N GLN A 147 -11.97 21.03 2.09
CA GLN A 147 -11.35 22.13 2.84
C GLN A 147 -12.23 23.39 2.92
N LYS A 148 -13.28 23.49 2.09
CA LYS A 148 -14.17 24.66 2.04
C LYS A 148 -15.31 24.60 3.06
N HIS A 149 -15.39 23.50 3.82
CA HIS A 149 -16.39 23.23 4.85
C HIS A 149 -15.69 22.98 6.18
#